data_AF-A0A938KE50-F1
#
_entry.id   AF-A0A938KE50-F1
#
_cell.length_a   1.000
_cell.length_b   1.000
_cell.length_c   1.000
_cell.angle_alpha   90.00
_cell.angle_beta   90.00
_cell.angle_gamma   90.00
#
_symmetry.space_group_name_H-M   'P 1'
#
loop_
_entity.id
_entity.type
_entity.pdbx_description
1 polymer ?
#
loop_
_entity_poly.entity_id
_entity_poly.type
_entity_poly.pdbx_seq_one_letter_code
_entity_poly.pdbx_strand_id
1 'polypeptide(L)'
;MDERSIRAVPVLNEDRTCRGLVSLFKMGKFFFPTPNRLIDSRPICASVRNLARTLNGQIVQAREPDREEELVLMIGAMSVESFEQRLAKFPPEKIVVVAGDRADIQSVAIRERVRVIVITGGLLAADSVIAEARQNGVSVILSPHDSATTAMLSRASITVPHVIHEEFLVFREDESLEHARPIAIE
;
A
#
# COMPACT_ATOMS: atom_id res chain seq x y z
N MET A 1 16.81 6.94 -1.63
CA MET A 1 17.10 7.82 -0.48
C MET A 1 18.25 7.26 0.33
N ASP A 2 18.16 6.00 0.77
CA ASP A 2 19.21 5.32 1.55
C ASP A 2 20.57 5.26 0.86
N GLU A 3 20.64 4.77 -0.39
CA GLU A 3 21.88 4.69 -1.19
C GLU A 3 22.62 6.03 -1.35
N ARG A 4 21.91 7.16 -1.27
CA ARG A 4 22.47 8.50 -1.38
C ARG A 4 22.57 9.24 -0.04
N SER A 5 22.25 8.57 1.07
CA SER A 5 22.18 9.17 2.41
C SER A 5 21.30 10.43 2.49
N ILE A 6 20.25 10.50 1.66
CA ILE A 6 19.32 11.63 1.60
C ILE A 6 18.18 11.40 2.59
N ARG A 7 17.94 12.37 3.49
CA ARG A 7 16.89 12.30 4.52
C ARG A 7 15.55 12.86 4.07
N ALA A 8 15.58 13.80 3.14
CA ALA A 8 14.40 14.41 2.53
C ALA A 8 14.66 14.73 1.05
N VAL A 9 13.64 14.56 0.20
CA VAL A 9 13.69 14.85 -1.23
C VAL A 9 12.58 15.84 -1.56
N PRO A 10 12.84 16.89 -2.35
CA PRO A 10 11.81 17.78 -2.83
C PRO A 10 10.95 17.09 -3.90
N VAL A 11 9.64 17.29 -3.80
CA VAL A 11 8.68 17.00 -4.87
C VAL A 11 8.56 18.28 -5.68
N LEU A 12 8.77 18.18 -6.98
CA LEU A 12 8.78 19.34 -7.87
C LEU A 12 7.47 19.44 -8.66
N ASN A 13 7.08 20.67 -8.97
CA ASN A 13 6.12 20.96 -10.03
C ASN A 13 6.78 20.77 -11.41
N GLU A 14 5.98 20.85 -12.48
CA GLU A 14 6.48 20.72 -13.86
C GLU A 14 7.54 21.79 -14.22
N ASP A 15 7.42 22.98 -13.64
CA ASP A 15 8.36 24.10 -13.80
C ASP A 15 9.62 23.98 -12.93
N ARG A 16 9.82 22.85 -12.24
CA ARG A 16 10.90 22.57 -11.29
C ARG A 16 10.90 23.41 -10.01
N THR A 17 9.81 24.10 -9.69
CA THR A 17 9.63 24.71 -8.36
C THR A 17 9.31 23.64 -7.31
N CYS A 18 9.73 23.87 -6.06
CA CYS A 18 9.46 22.93 -4.97
C CYS A 18 7.98 23.00 -4.57
N ARG A 19 7.25 21.91 -4.78
CA ARG A 19 5.87 21.73 -4.31
C ARG A 19 5.82 21.32 -2.84
N GLY A 20 6.77 20.51 -2.39
CA GLY A 20 6.77 19.95 -1.05
C GLY A 20 7.95 19.04 -0.79
N LEU A 21 8.02 18.49 0.41
CA LEU A 21 9.10 17.59 0.83
C LEU A 21 8.55 16.21 1.20
N VAL A 22 9.28 15.17 0.82
CA VAL A 22 9.09 13.80 1.33
C VAL A 22 10.31 13.44 2.17
N SER A 23 10.10 13.02 3.42
CA SER A 23 11.19 12.64 4.33
C SER A 23 11.00 11.24 4.90
N LEU A 24 12.11 10.57 5.20
CA LEU A 24 12.10 9.22 5.78
C LEU A 24 11.30 9.16 7.08
N PHE A 25 11.43 10.18 7.94
CA PHE A 25 10.72 10.26 9.21
C PHE A 25 9.20 10.28 9.03
N LYS A 26 8.70 11.01 8.03
CA LYS A 26 7.25 11.07 7.74
C LYS A 26 6.76 9.78 7.09
N MET A 27 7.55 9.20 6.18
CA MET A 27 7.24 7.90 5.56
C MET A 27 7.15 6.76 6.59
N GLY A 28 7.97 6.81 7.65
CA GLY A 28 7.95 5.84 8.74
C GLY A 28 6.56 5.61 9.37
N LYS A 29 5.71 6.63 9.44
CA LYS A 29 4.34 6.51 9.97
C LYS A 29 3.45 5.56 9.14
N PHE A 30 3.76 5.41 7.85
CA PHE A 30 3.03 4.53 6.94
C PHE A 30 3.58 3.09 7.02
N PHE A 31 4.88 2.92 7.22
CA PHE A 31 5.51 1.61 7.33
C PHE A 31 5.21 0.89 8.65
N PHE A 32 5.28 1.60 9.79
CA PHE A 32 5.22 0.96 11.10
C PHE A 32 3.81 0.98 11.71
N PRO A 33 3.37 -0.13 12.36
CA PRO A 33 2.17 -0.10 13.18
C PRO A 33 2.37 0.85 14.37
N THR A 34 1.33 1.59 14.71
CA THR A 34 1.29 2.51 15.86
C THR A 34 0.52 1.80 16.98
N PRO A 35 1.05 1.70 18.21
CA PRO A 35 0.45 0.90 19.28
C PRO A 35 -1.00 1.25 19.63
N ASN A 36 -1.40 2.52 19.49
CA ASN A 36 -2.73 3.03 19.85
C ASN A 36 -3.78 2.93 18.74
N ARG A 37 -3.47 2.30 17.60
CA ARG A 37 -4.49 1.97 16.59
C ARG A 37 -4.68 0.46 16.61
N LEU A 38 -5.83 0.03 17.13
CA LEU A 38 -6.29 -1.35 17.04
C LEU A 38 -6.12 -1.87 15.61
N ILE A 39 -5.99 -3.18 15.49
CA ILE A 39 -5.69 -4.03 14.32
C ILE A 39 -6.61 -3.78 13.10
N ASP A 40 -7.54 -2.85 13.20
CA ASP A 40 -8.52 -2.48 12.20
C ASP A 40 -7.86 -1.69 11.07
N SER A 41 -7.64 -2.42 9.97
CA SER A 41 -7.75 -1.90 8.61
C SER A 41 -7.10 -0.54 8.39
N ARG A 42 -5.77 -0.49 8.36
CA ARG A 42 -5.11 0.74 7.90
C ARG A 42 -5.43 0.91 6.42
N PRO A 43 -6.07 2.03 6.04
CA PRO A 43 -6.32 2.30 4.64
C PRO A 43 -4.99 2.49 3.93
N ILE A 44 -4.81 1.78 2.83
CA ILE A 44 -3.73 1.96 1.87
C ILE A 44 -4.35 2.68 0.69
N CYS A 45 -3.96 3.92 0.42
CA CYS A 45 -4.40 4.61 -0.79
C CYS A 45 -3.46 4.23 -1.94
N ALA A 46 -3.89 3.32 -2.79
CA ALA A 46 -3.09 2.81 -3.90
C ALA A 46 -3.96 2.23 -5.01
N SER A 47 -3.37 2.10 -6.20
CA SER A 47 -3.93 1.29 -7.28
C SER A 47 -3.41 -0.15 -7.21
N VAL A 48 -4.12 -1.09 -7.85
CA VAL A 48 -3.67 -2.49 -7.97
C VAL A 48 -2.30 -2.57 -8.65
N ARG A 49 -2.04 -1.71 -9.65
CA ARG A 49 -0.75 -1.66 -10.33
C ARG A 49 0.38 -1.21 -9.41
N ASN A 50 0.15 -0.18 -8.58
CA ASN A 50 1.15 0.27 -7.63
C ASN A 50 1.37 -0.78 -6.54
N LEU A 51 0.31 -1.41 -6.04
CA LEU A 51 0.42 -2.52 -5.10
C LEU A 51 1.28 -3.65 -5.69
N ALA A 52 1.01 -4.10 -6.91
CA ALA A 52 1.79 -5.14 -7.55
C ALA A 52 3.27 -4.75 -7.74
N ARG A 53 3.55 -3.51 -8.17
CA ARG A 53 4.92 -2.99 -8.31
C ARG A 53 5.67 -2.99 -6.98
N THR A 54 5.05 -2.49 -5.90
CA THR A 54 5.66 -2.46 -4.57
C THR A 54 5.94 -3.86 -4.03
N LEU A 55 5.07 -4.81 -4.33
CA LEU A 55 5.24 -6.22 -3.94
C LEU A 55 6.18 -7.00 -4.86
N ASN A 56 6.73 -6.35 -5.90
CA ASN A 56 7.46 -7.02 -6.98
C ASN A 56 6.68 -8.25 -7.53
N GLY A 57 5.36 -8.10 -7.56
CA GLY A 57 4.39 -9.16 -7.83
C GLY A 57 3.85 -9.13 -9.26
N GLN A 58 3.37 -10.29 -9.71
CA GLN A 58 2.77 -10.46 -11.02
C GLN A 58 1.26 -10.33 -10.94
N ILE A 59 0.69 -9.42 -11.74
CA ILE A 59 -0.77 -9.35 -11.93
C ILE A 59 -1.16 -10.45 -12.92
N VAL A 60 -2.00 -11.41 -12.48
CA VAL A 60 -2.54 -12.46 -13.36
C VAL A 60 -3.95 -12.13 -13.86
N GLN A 61 -4.68 -11.33 -13.07
CA GLN A 61 -5.98 -10.75 -13.43
C GLN A 61 -6.06 -9.39 -12.75
N ALA A 62 -6.57 -8.36 -13.44
CA ALA A 62 -6.94 -7.12 -12.77
C ALA A 62 -8.23 -6.50 -13.31
N ARG A 63 -9.00 -5.93 -12.39
CA ARG A 63 -10.08 -4.97 -12.65
C ARG A 63 -9.56 -3.57 -12.36
N GLU A 64 -9.72 -2.63 -13.29
CA GLU A 64 -9.33 -1.22 -13.14
C GLU A 64 -7.93 -1.05 -12.48
N PRO A 65 -6.85 -1.57 -13.08
CA PRO A 65 -5.56 -1.70 -12.40
C PRO A 65 -4.92 -0.37 -12.01
N ASP A 66 -5.30 0.72 -12.69
CA ASP A 66 -4.73 2.05 -12.54
C ASP A 66 -5.57 2.99 -11.66
N ARG A 67 -6.77 2.54 -11.24
CA ARG A 67 -7.64 3.31 -10.34
C ARG A 67 -7.01 3.35 -8.95
N GLU A 68 -6.76 4.55 -8.45
CA GLU A 68 -6.32 4.75 -7.06
C GLU A 68 -7.54 4.82 -6.14
N GLU A 69 -7.49 4.08 -5.04
CA GLU A 69 -8.58 4.01 -4.07
C GLU A 69 -8.07 3.63 -2.68
N GLU A 70 -8.94 3.83 -1.69
CA GLU A 70 -8.67 3.46 -0.30
C GLU A 70 -8.91 1.96 -0.08
N LEU A 71 -7.85 1.24 0.28
CA LEU A 71 -7.84 -0.21 0.41
C LEU A 71 -7.64 -0.67 1.85
N VAL A 72 -8.34 -1.72 2.26
CA VAL A 72 -8.26 -2.33 3.58
C VAL A 72 -7.50 -3.65 3.50
N LEU A 73 -6.31 -3.70 4.11
CA LEU A 73 -5.52 -4.93 4.16
C LEU A 73 -6.08 -5.94 5.16
N MET A 74 -6.27 -7.18 4.74
CA MET A 74 -6.75 -8.29 5.56
C MET A 74 -5.90 -9.55 5.35
N ILE A 75 -5.42 -10.16 6.44
CA ILE A 75 -4.61 -11.38 6.38
C ILE A 75 -5.50 -12.61 6.59
N GLY A 76 -5.50 -13.52 5.62
CA GLY A 76 -6.24 -14.79 5.61
C GLY A 76 -5.63 -15.90 6.47
N ALA A 77 -5.21 -15.58 7.70
CA ALA A 77 -4.53 -16.53 8.59
C ALA A 77 -5.49 -17.34 9.49
N MET A 78 -6.71 -16.83 9.72
CA MET A 78 -7.72 -17.43 10.61
C MET A 78 -8.58 -18.49 9.92
N SER A 79 -9.40 -19.25 10.66
CA SER A 79 -10.35 -20.20 10.05
C SER A 79 -11.28 -19.51 9.04
N VAL A 80 -11.83 -20.27 8.09
CA VAL A 80 -12.72 -19.73 7.05
C VAL A 80 -13.91 -18.99 7.66
N GLU A 81 -14.54 -19.58 8.67
CA GLU A 81 -15.69 -18.99 9.39
C GLU A 81 -15.33 -17.63 10.02
N SER A 82 -14.17 -17.55 10.68
CA SER A 82 -13.69 -16.29 11.28
C SER A 82 -13.35 -15.27 10.20
N PHE A 83 -12.81 -15.73 9.07
CA PHE A 83 -12.45 -14.88 7.94
C PHE A 83 -13.70 -14.28 7.30
N GLU A 84 -14.75 -15.07 7.03
CA GLU A 84 -16.03 -14.59 6.51
C GLU A 84 -16.66 -13.55 7.44
N GLN A 85 -16.70 -13.83 8.75
CA GLN A 85 -17.20 -12.87 9.75
C GLN A 85 -16.41 -11.56 9.78
N ARG A 86 -15.09 -11.63 9.56
CA ARG A 86 -14.24 -10.43 9.52
C ARG A 86 -14.40 -9.66 8.21
N LEU A 87 -14.48 -10.37 7.08
CA LEU A 87 -14.67 -9.79 5.75
C LEU A 87 -15.97 -8.99 5.70
N ALA A 88 -17.05 -9.52 6.26
CA ALA A 88 -18.36 -8.87 6.33
C ALA A 88 -18.38 -7.51 7.09
N LYS A 89 -17.33 -7.16 7.82
CA LYS A 89 -17.23 -5.88 8.54
C LYS A 89 -16.80 -4.71 7.65
N PHE A 90 -16.33 -4.98 6.43
CA PHE A 90 -15.78 -3.97 5.52
C PHE A 90 -16.41 -4.10 4.13
N PRO A 91 -16.49 -3.01 3.33
CA PRO A 91 -16.92 -3.09 1.94
C PRO A 91 -15.98 -3.97 1.13
N PRO A 92 -16.41 -5.12 0.57
CA PRO A 92 -15.53 -6.08 -0.10
C PRO A 92 -14.71 -5.45 -1.22
N GLU A 93 -15.29 -4.54 -1.98
CA GLU A 93 -14.66 -3.82 -3.09
C GLU A 93 -13.48 -2.92 -2.68
N LYS A 94 -13.22 -2.77 -1.38
CA LYS A 94 -12.04 -2.09 -0.81
C LYS A 94 -11.03 -3.06 -0.19
N ILE A 95 -11.34 -4.35 -0.05
CA ILE A 95 -10.50 -5.28 0.71
C ILE A 95 -9.38 -5.84 -0.16
N VAL A 96 -8.16 -5.82 0.37
CA VAL A 96 -7.00 -6.55 -0.13
C VAL A 96 -6.76 -7.74 0.79
N VAL A 97 -7.03 -8.94 0.29
CA VAL A 97 -6.81 -10.19 1.03
C VAL A 97 -5.40 -10.69 0.74
N VAL A 98 -4.63 -10.97 1.79
CA VAL A 98 -3.32 -11.64 1.70
C VAL A 98 -3.48 -13.08 2.17
N ALA A 99 -3.27 -14.04 1.28
CA ALA A 99 -3.41 -15.46 1.57
C ALA A 99 -2.28 -16.26 0.89
N GLY A 100 -1.88 -17.38 1.52
CA GLY A 100 -0.94 -18.33 0.92
C GLY A 100 -1.66 -19.36 0.04
N ASP A 101 -1.39 -20.64 0.27
CA ASP A 101 -1.97 -21.81 -0.40
C ASP A 101 -3.39 -22.20 0.06
N ARG A 102 -4.02 -21.38 0.90
CA ARG A 102 -5.35 -21.61 1.45
C ARG A 102 -6.46 -21.35 0.44
N ALA A 103 -6.72 -22.36 -0.40
CA ALA A 103 -7.74 -22.31 -1.45
C ALA A 103 -9.14 -21.96 -0.92
N ASP A 104 -9.48 -22.40 0.29
CA ASP A 104 -10.72 -22.07 0.99
C ASP A 104 -10.89 -20.56 1.20
N ILE A 105 -9.85 -19.89 1.72
CA ILE A 105 -9.80 -18.44 1.89
C ILE A 105 -9.80 -17.72 0.54
N GLN A 106 -9.05 -18.24 -0.44
CA GLN A 106 -8.99 -17.67 -1.78
C GLN A 106 -10.37 -17.64 -2.46
N SER A 107 -11.08 -18.77 -2.46
CA SER A 107 -12.42 -18.87 -3.04
C SER A 107 -13.43 -18.00 -2.32
N VAL A 108 -13.42 -17.94 -0.97
CA VAL A 108 -14.31 -17.03 -0.22
C VAL A 108 -14.04 -15.58 -0.64
N ALA A 109 -12.80 -15.13 -0.64
CA ALA A 109 -12.46 -13.76 -1.03
C ALA A 109 -12.95 -13.43 -2.46
N ILE A 110 -12.77 -14.36 -3.40
CA ILE A 110 -13.22 -14.17 -4.78
C ILE A 110 -14.75 -14.12 -4.89
N ARG A 111 -15.45 -15.03 -4.22
CA ARG A 111 -16.92 -15.10 -4.20
C ARG A 111 -17.54 -13.84 -3.60
N GLU A 112 -16.95 -13.32 -2.52
CA GLU A 112 -17.36 -12.06 -1.90
C GLU A 112 -16.92 -10.81 -2.69
N ARG A 113 -16.26 -11.00 -3.84
CA ARG A 113 -15.83 -9.95 -4.77
C ARG A 113 -14.91 -8.91 -4.14
N VAL A 114 -13.92 -9.37 -3.38
CA VAL A 114 -12.92 -8.47 -2.81
C VAL A 114 -12.19 -7.66 -3.88
N ARG A 115 -11.53 -6.57 -3.51
CA ARG A 115 -10.83 -5.72 -4.48
C ARG A 115 -9.67 -6.44 -5.15
N VAL A 116 -8.84 -7.05 -4.31
CA VAL A 116 -7.63 -7.77 -4.70
C VAL A 116 -7.42 -8.96 -3.76
N ILE A 117 -7.01 -10.08 -4.32
CA ILE A 117 -6.34 -11.15 -3.58
C ILE A 117 -4.86 -11.21 -3.95
N VAL A 118 -4.00 -11.22 -2.94
CA VAL A 118 -2.56 -11.37 -3.06
C VAL A 118 -2.20 -12.76 -2.58
N ILE A 119 -1.76 -13.60 -3.51
CA ILE A 119 -1.30 -14.98 -3.25
C ILE A 119 0.20 -14.92 -2.97
N THR A 120 0.62 -15.35 -1.78
CA THR A 120 1.98 -15.17 -1.26
C THR A 120 2.85 -16.40 -1.43
N GLY A 121 4.15 -16.27 -1.10
CA GLY A 121 5.11 -17.37 -1.06
C GLY A 121 5.66 -17.80 -2.41
N GLY A 122 5.51 -16.99 -3.46
CA GLY A 122 5.90 -17.37 -4.82
C GLY A 122 5.06 -18.50 -5.40
N LEU A 123 3.88 -18.75 -4.83
CA LEU A 123 2.96 -19.78 -5.28
C LEU A 123 2.27 -19.38 -6.57
N LEU A 124 1.93 -20.39 -7.37
CA LEU A 124 1.04 -20.24 -8.51
C LEU A 124 -0.42 -20.34 -8.03
N ALA A 125 -1.29 -19.54 -8.63
CA ALA A 125 -2.72 -19.72 -8.50
C ALA A 125 -3.17 -20.88 -9.39
N ALA A 126 -4.09 -21.71 -8.90
CA ALA A 126 -4.74 -22.71 -9.74
C ALA A 126 -5.58 -22.03 -10.84
N ASP A 127 -5.66 -22.64 -12.03
CA ASP A 127 -6.42 -22.09 -13.15
C ASP A 127 -7.89 -21.86 -12.81
N SER A 128 -8.47 -22.71 -11.94
CA SER A 128 -9.82 -22.56 -11.42
C SER A 128 -10.01 -21.27 -10.64
N VAL A 129 -9.04 -20.91 -9.78
CA VAL A 129 -9.03 -19.68 -8.99
C VAL A 129 -8.93 -18.46 -9.91
N ILE A 130 -8.06 -18.51 -10.92
CA ILE A 130 -7.91 -17.41 -11.90
C ILE A 130 -9.20 -17.24 -12.71
N ALA A 131 -9.83 -18.35 -13.13
CA ALA A 131 -11.09 -18.32 -13.86
C ALA A 131 -12.23 -17.74 -13.01
N GLU A 132 -12.35 -18.16 -11.75
CA GLU A 132 -13.33 -17.65 -10.79
C GLU A 132 -13.12 -16.15 -10.53
N ALA A 133 -11.87 -15.72 -10.34
CA ALA A 133 -11.51 -14.32 -10.16
C ALA A 133 -11.87 -13.47 -11.37
N ARG A 134 -11.65 -13.99 -12.59
CA ARG A 134 -12.04 -13.30 -13.83
C ARG A 134 -13.56 -13.15 -13.93
N GLN A 135 -14.33 -14.18 -13.60
CA GLN A 135 -15.79 -14.15 -13.62
C GLN A 135 -16.36 -13.17 -12.60
N ASN A 136 -15.76 -13.08 -11.41
CA ASN A 136 -16.20 -12.20 -10.32
C ASN A 136 -15.56 -10.80 -10.35
N GLY A 137 -14.66 -10.54 -11.30
CA GLY A 137 -13.98 -9.25 -11.44
C GLY A 137 -13.01 -8.92 -10.30
N VAL A 138 -12.41 -9.94 -9.67
CA VAL A 138 -11.48 -9.80 -8.54
C VAL A 138 -10.05 -9.79 -9.04
N SER A 139 -9.28 -8.76 -8.66
CA SER A 139 -7.87 -8.67 -9.06
C SER A 139 -7.02 -9.69 -8.31
N VAL A 140 -6.04 -10.29 -9.00
CA VAL A 140 -5.16 -11.31 -8.43
C VAL A 140 -3.70 -10.91 -8.68
N ILE A 141 -2.94 -10.82 -7.58
CA ILE A 141 -1.50 -10.56 -7.59
C ILE A 141 -0.80 -11.79 -7.01
N LEU A 142 0.21 -12.30 -7.71
CA LEU A 142 1.14 -13.28 -7.17
C LEU A 142 2.34 -12.53 -6.59
N SER A 143 2.58 -12.69 -5.29
CA SER A 143 3.71 -12.10 -4.57
C SER A 143 4.79 -13.16 -4.35
N PRO A 144 6.07 -12.86 -4.66
CA PRO A 144 7.18 -13.76 -4.35
C PRO A 144 7.48 -13.82 -2.84
N HIS A 145 6.89 -12.93 -2.04
CA HIS A 145 7.18 -12.76 -0.62
C HIS A 145 6.20 -13.56 0.24
N ASP A 146 6.59 -13.89 1.47
CA ASP A 146 5.69 -14.47 2.48
C ASP A 146 4.58 -13.48 2.90
N SER A 147 3.61 -13.95 3.70
CA SER A 147 2.46 -13.14 4.13
C SER A 147 2.81 -11.94 5.00
N ALA A 148 3.82 -12.05 5.88
CA ALA A 148 4.22 -10.94 6.75
C ALA A 148 4.96 -9.86 5.95
N THR A 149 5.89 -10.27 5.09
CA THR A 149 6.61 -9.36 4.19
C THR A 149 5.66 -8.68 3.21
N THR A 150 4.75 -9.45 2.59
CA THR A 150 3.70 -8.92 1.70
C THR A 150 2.83 -7.88 2.43
N ALA A 151 2.39 -8.17 3.65
CA ALA A 151 1.60 -7.22 4.43
C ALA A 151 2.37 -5.92 4.74
N MET A 152 3.66 -6.03 5.10
CA MET A 152 4.51 -4.87 5.38
C MET A 152 4.74 -4.02 4.12
N LEU A 153 5.12 -4.65 3.01
CA LEU A 153 5.36 -3.96 1.74
C LEU A 153 4.08 -3.36 1.15
N SER A 154 2.92 -4.00 1.32
CA SER A 154 1.64 -3.44 0.85
C SER A 154 1.40 -2.03 1.43
N ARG A 155 1.84 -1.77 2.66
CA ARG A 155 1.70 -0.45 3.29
C ARG A 155 2.59 0.63 2.66
N ALA A 156 3.65 0.22 1.96
CA ALA A 156 4.54 1.09 1.23
C ALA A 156 4.05 1.39 -0.21
N SER A 157 2.89 0.87 -0.64
CA SER A 157 2.34 1.15 -1.98
C SER A 157 1.63 2.50 -2.10
N ILE A 158 1.63 3.29 -1.02
CA ILE A 158 1.07 4.63 -0.98
C ILE A 158 1.84 5.58 -1.91
N THR A 159 1.12 6.43 -2.64
CA THR A 159 1.72 7.35 -3.62
C THR A 159 2.19 8.66 -2.98
N VAL A 160 3.12 9.35 -3.65
CA VAL A 160 3.73 10.62 -3.20
C VAL A 160 2.69 11.67 -2.75
N PRO A 161 1.55 11.87 -3.43
CA PRO A 161 0.54 12.85 -3.01
C PRO A 161 -0.01 12.65 -1.60
N HIS A 162 0.02 11.43 -1.05
CA HIS A 162 -0.48 11.15 0.31
C HIS A 162 0.61 11.22 1.39
N VAL A 163 1.87 11.43 0.99
CA VAL A 163 3.03 11.52 1.90
C VAL A 163 3.79 12.84 1.77
N ILE A 164 3.48 13.66 0.77
CA ILE A 164 4.06 14.99 0.56
C ILE A 164 3.68 15.91 1.72
N HIS A 165 4.63 16.75 2.12
CA HIS A 165 4.38 17.84 3.04
C HIS A 165 4.59 19.16 2.34
N GLU A 166 3.53 19.96 2.27
CA GLU A 166 3.53 21.25 1.58
C GLU A 166 3.86 22.42 2.52
N GLU A 167 3.91 22.19 3.84
CA GLU A 167 4.44 23.16 4.81
C GLU A 167 5.94 22.92 5.02
N PHE A 168 6.78 23.80 4.51
CA PHE A 168 8.24 23.71 4.67
C PHE A 168 8.86 25.10 4.69
N LEU A 169 9.97 25.22 5.40
CA LEU A 169 10.75 26.45 5.42
C LEU A 169 11.48 26.61 4.09
N VAL A 170 11.53 27.85 3.60
CA VAL A 170 12.22 28.25 2.38
C VAL A 170 13.11 29.42 2.71
N PHE A 171 14.35 29.35 2.27
CA PHE A 171 15.32 30.43 2.37
C PHE A 171 15.83 30.75 0.97
N ARG A 172 16.10 32.02 0.69
CA ARG A 172 16.77 32.43 -0.55
C ARG A 172 18.28 32.20 -0.44
N GLU A 173 18.94 32.10 -1.59
CA GLU A 173 20.40 31.94 -1.65
C GLU A 173 21.15 33.13 -1.03
N ASP A 174 20.57 34.33 -1.09
CA ASP A 174 21.16 35.58 -0.60
C ASP A 174 20.83 35.90 0.87
N GLU A 175 20.06 35.06 1.57
CA GLU A 175 19.71 35.28 2.97
C GLU A 175 20.89 34.99 3.92
N SER A 176 21.08 35.88 4.91
CA SER A 176 22.14 35.69 5.90
C SER A 176 21.78 34.58 6.89
N LEU A 177 22.80 33.82 7.34
CA LEU A 177 22.61 32.79 8.36
C LEU A 177 22.10 33.35 9.70
N GLU A 178 22.39 34.62 9.99
CA GLU A 178 21.87 35.31 11.18
C GLU A 178 20.34 35.46 11.12
N HIS A 179 19.79 35.73 9.93
CA HIS A 179 18.35 35.80 9.71
C HIS A 179 17.69 34.42 9.67
N ALA A 180 18.32 33.45 9.00
CA ALA A 180 17.75 32.12 8.81
C ALA A 180 17.72 31.26 10.09
N ARG A 181 18.73 31.40 10.95
CA ARG A 181 18.89 30.58 12.17
C ARG A 181 17.68 30.59 13.11
N PRO A 182 17.11 31.73 13.55
CA PRO A 182 15.97 31.74 14.47
C PRO A 182 14.73 31.04 13.89
N ILE A 183 14.51 31.14 12.57
CA ILE A 183 13.37 30.52 11.88
C ILE A 183 13.55 29.00 11.80
N ALA A 184 14.78 28.51 11.63
CA ALA A 184 15.06 27.08 11.47
C ALA A 184 15.01 26.26 12.77
N ILE A 185 14.97 26.91 13.94
CA ILE A 185 14.99 26.27 15.27
C ILE A 185 13.66 26.37 16.02
N GLU A 186 12.66 27.05 15.43
CA GLU A 186 11.27 27.13 15.91
C GLU A 186 10.49 25.86 15.52
#